data_AF-A0A3B8L453-F1
#
_entry.id   AF-A0A3B8L453-F1
#
_cell.length_a   1.000
_cell.length_b   1.000
_cell.length_c   1.000
_cell.angle_alpha   90.00
_cell.angle_beta   90.00
_cell.angle_gamma   90.00
#
_symmetry.space_group_name_H-M   'P 1'
#
loop_
_entity.id
_entity.type
_entity.pdbx_description
1 polymer ?
#
loop_
_entity_poly.entity_id
_entity_poly.type
_entity_poly.pdbx_seq_one_letter_code
_entity_poly.pdbx_strand_id
1 'polypeptide(L)'
;MTLDDRFVTVLNRTVPLLPAEIQEEFLQMISPTAILMIAGTMAVWAGSHYFGVGFIADAVMLVAGFAFLGLQVFTAASDLVSAIELTATARNQSDLDQAARHLANFIAVVGVAIFTALLMKGAKKAAPKVKKAIPLSRGSIIKLSGMTPGHFGVFERVAKQENLIIAVRNTNPLSTPLIARGFPAKPMAIKAKTSKTNGIVTIENGLYTETWDGVVTLKHKTADGKDHLAAAFDNGYAVVDQFGVPRIKNGEILDLPSNPGWSVQPGQIIDTRQKRPLVGDYDLLGVIDPENPSRNLALAVDNKVLLENWTNPQTKRVAATINGQMDQPRVMHGGHDQYSGANLDLSDADGSTVFMPNGEIIPLLTGEDVAAFYNGINRRGLAVGDKIPTGDPNFRPYIIPDPN
;
A
#
# COMPACT_ATOMS: atom_id res chain seq x y z
N MET A 1 -1.36 -19.49 35.99
CA MET A 1 -1.26 -19.32 34.53
C MET A 1 -0.74 -17.92 34.28
N THR A 2 0.34 -17.74 33.53
CA THR A 2 0.85 -16.39 33.22
C THR A 2 -0.13 -15.64 32.32
N LEU A 3 0.08 -14.33 32.11
CA LEU A 3 -0.76 -13.57 31.18
C LEU A 3 -0.62 -14.11 29.75
N ASP A 4 0.60 -14.42 29.32
CA ASP A 4 0.87 -15.00 28.00
C ASP A 4 0.24 -16.39 27.84
N ASP A 5 0.33 -17.26 28.86
CA ASP A 5 -0.31 -18.58 28.83
C ASP A 5 -1.84 -18.49 28.69
N ARG A 6 -2.46 -17.46 29.29
CA ARG A 6 -3.91 -17.21 29.15
C ARG A 6 -4.25 -16.80 27.71
N PHE A 7 -3.46 -15.92 27.10
CA PHE A 7 -3.66 -15.55 25.69
C PHE A 7 -3.38 -16.71 24.73
N VAL A 8 -2.34 -17.52 24.96
CA VAL A 8 -2.09 -18.75 24.19
C VAL A 8 -3.28 -19.71 24.31
N THR A 9 -3.83 -19.86 25.52
CA THR A 9 -5.01 -20.72 25.76
C THR A 9 -6.22 -20.21 24.97
N VAL A 10 -6.48 -18.90 25.01
CA VAL A 10 -7.59 -18.27 24.29
C VAL A 10 -7.41 -18.42 22.77
N LEU A 11 -6.22 -18.15 22.23
CA LEU A 11 -5.91 -18.33 20.80
C LEU A 11 -6.19 -19.76 20.33
N ASN A 12 -5.79 -20.78 21.11
CA ASN A 12 -6.08 -22.17 20.76
C ASN A 12 -7.57 -22.51 20.85
N ARG A 13 -8.29 -21.97 21.84
CA ARG A 13 -9.73 -22.20 22.02
C ARG A 13 -10.60 -21.48 21.01
N THR A 14 -10.09 -20.42 20.39
CA THR A 14 -10.74 -19.72 19.29
C THR A 14 -10.84 -20.60 18.05
N VAL A 15 -9.84 -21.45 17.76
CA VAL A 15 -9.80 -22.28 16.55
C VAL A 15 -11.10 -23.05 16.31
N PRO A 16 -11.59 -23.92 17.21
CA PRO A 16 -12.81 -24.71 16.95
C PRO A 16 -14.09 -23.88 16.87
N LEU A 17 -14.05 -22.59 17.23
CA LEU A 17 -15.21 -21.68 17.20
C LEU A 17 -15.35 -20.94 15.87
N LEU A 18 -14.33 -20.96 15.01
CA LEU A 18 -14.34 -20.28 13.71
C LEU A 18 -15.07 -21.13 12.66
N PRO A 19 -15.65 -20.52 11.61
CA PRO A 19 -16.09 -21.23 10.41
C PRO A 19 -14.94 -22.00 9.75
N ALA A 20 -15.23 -23.14 9.10
CA ALA A 20 -14.23 -24.07 8.58
C ALA A 20 -13.19 -23.39 7.66
N GLU A 21 -13.63 -22.46 6.81
CA GLU A 21 -12.77 -21.73 5.89
C GLU A 21 -11.80 -20.78 6.61
N ILE A 22 -12.21 -20.23 7.76
CA ILE A 22 -11.42 -19.29 8.56
C ILE A 22 -10.48 -20.05 9.51
N GLN A 23 -10.85 -21.27 9.93
CA GLN A 23 -10.03 -22.13 10.80
C GLN A 23 -8.65 -22.39 10.19
N GLU A 24 -8.59 -22.77 8.91
CA GLU A 24 -7.32 -23.06 8.24
C GLU A 24 -6.41 -21.82 8.18
N GLU A 25 -6.96 -20.66 7.80
CA GLU A 25 -6.20 -19.40 7.73
C GLU A 25 -5.70 -18.99 9.12
N PHE A 26 -6.53 -19.13 10.15
CA PHE A 26 -6.17 -18.79 11.52
C PHE A 26 -5.13 -19.74 12.11
N LEU A 27 -5.23 -21.06 11.83
CA LEU A 27 -4.25 -22.06 12.23
C LEU A 27 -2.87 -21.82 11.62
N GLN A 28 -2.83 -21.41 10.35
CA GLN A 28 -1.57 -21.03 9.71
C GLN A 28 -0.92 -19.81 10.39
N MET A 29 -1.72 -18.86 10.87
CA MET A 29 -1.24 -17.69 11.59
C MET A 29 -0.70 -18.03 12.99
N ILE A 30 -1.36 -18.90 13.75
CA ILE A 30 -0.99 -19.25 15.14
C ILE A 30 0.03 -20.40 15.26
N SER A 31 0.97 -20.51 14.32
CA SER A 31 2.08 -21.48 14.41
C SER A 31 2.77 -21.45 15.79
N PRO A 32 3.42 -22.54 16.24
CA PRO A 32 4.00 -22.62 17.59
C PRO A 32 4.94 -21.46 17.95
N THR A 33 5.61 -20.86 16.97
CA THR A 33 6.46 -19.68 17.16
C THR A 33 5.66 -18.37 17.14
N ALA A 34 4.66 -18.27 16.26
CA ALA A 34 3.85 -17.06 16.11
C ALA A 34 2.86 -16.86 17.26
N ILE A 35 2.31 -17.94 17.82
CA ILE A 35 1.30 -17.87 18.89
C ILE A 35 1.82 -17.15 20.14
N LEU A 36 3.09 -17.32 20.49
CA LEU A 36 3.74 -16.62 21.61
C LEU A 36 3.91 -15.12 21.33
N MET A 37 4.22 -14.75 20.08
CA MET A 37 4.36 -13.35 19.67
C MET A 37 3.02 -12.62 19.66
N ILE A 38 1.97 -13.31 19.21
CA ILE A 38 0.60 -12.81 19.23
C ILE A 38 0.13 -12.64 20.67
N ALA A 39 0.33 -13.68 21.51
CA ALA A 39 0.00 -13.63 22.92
C ALA A 39 0.71 -12.48 23.64
N GLY A 40 2.02 -12.31 23.43
CA GLY A 40 2.77 -11.20 24.00
C GLY A 40 2.29 -9.82 23.53
N THR A 41 1.91 -9.69 22.26
CA THR A 41 1.33 -8.44 21.73
C THR A 41 0.00 -8.11 22.40
N MET A 42 -0.89 -9.10 22.54
CA MET A 42 -2.18 -8.95 23.21
C MET A 42 -2.02 -8.69 24.72
N ALA A 43 -1.01 -9.28 25.36
CA ALA A 43 -0.66 -9.03 26.76
C ALA A 43 -0.19 -7.57 26.98
N VAL A 44 0.61 -7.03 26.06
CA VAL A 44 1.01 -5.62 26.08
C VAL A 44 -0.21 -4.71 25.92
N TRP A 45 -1.13 -5.05 25.01
CA TRP A 45 -2.37 -4.28 24.84
C TRP A 45 -3.20 -4.27 26.13
N ALA A 46 -3.38 -5.43 26.76
CA ALA A 46 -4.07 -5.55 28.05
C ALA A 46 -3.44 -4.70 29.16
N GLY A 47 -2.11 -4.63 29.23
CA GLY A 47 -1.38 -3.87 30.24
C GLY A 47 -1.28 -2.36 29.98
N SER A 48 -1.55 -1.90 28.75
CA SER A 48 -1.27 -0.52 28.34
C SER A 48 -2.33 0.52 28.76
N HIS A 49 -3.49 0.11 29.29
CA HIS A 49 -4.63 0.97 29.66
C HIS A 49 -5.14 1.91 28.54
N TYR A 50 -4.59 1.84 27.32
CA TYR A 50 -4.87 2.71 26.17
C TYR A 50 -5.67 1.98 25.07
N PHE A 51 -6.09 0.75 25.32
CA PHE A 51 -6.72 -0.13 24.35
C PHE A 51 -8.25 -0.04 24.48
N GLY A 52 -8.92 0.60 23.51
CA GLY A 52 -10.37 0.85 23.54
C GLY A 52 -11.03 0.72 22.18
N VAL A 53 -12.35 0.57 22.17
CA VAL A 53 -13.17 0.27 20.99
C VAL A 53 -12.93 1.25 19.83
N GLY A 54 -12.82 2.55 20.13
CA GLY A 54 -12.57 3.58 19.11
C GLY A 54 -11.24 3.41 18.36
N PHE A 55 -10.16 3.09 19.08
CA PHE A 55 -8.84 2.86 18.47
C PHE A 55 -8.84 1.66 17.52
N ILE A 56 -9.50 0.57 17.92
CA ILE A 56 -9.61 -0.63 17.10
C ILE A 56 -10.51 -0.36 15.91
N ALA A 57 -11.65 0.32 16.10
CA ALA A 57 -12.55 0.68 15.03
C ALA A 57 -11.83 1.50 13.95
N ASP A 58 -11.08 2.54 14.34
CA ASP A 58 -10.29 3.36 13.41
C ASP A 58 -9.23 2.54 12.66
N ALA A 59 -8.56 1.63 13.37
CA ALA A 59 -7.54 0.77 12.76
C ALA A 59 -8.15 -0.25 11.79
N VAL A 60 -9.29 -0.86 12.13
CA VAL A 60 -10.03 -1.76 11.24
C VAL A 60 -10.55 -0.99 10.04
N MET A 61 -11.14 0.20 10.23
CA MET A 61 -11.64 1.03 9.13
C MET A 61 -10.51 1.47 8.19
N LEU A 62 -9.31 1.74 8.70
CA LEU A 62 -8.14 2.08 7.89
C LEU A 62 -7.67 0.90 7.04
N VAL A 63 -7.73 -0.32 7.57
CA VAL A 63 -7.24 -1.53 6.88
C VAL A 63 -8.30 -2.17 5.97
N ALA A 64 -9.56 -2.21 6.41
CA ALA A 64 -10.67 -2.90 5.75
C ALA A 64 -11.57 -1.97 4.91
N GLY A 65 -11.54 -0.66 5.19
CA GLY A 65 -12.47 0.32 4.63
C GLY A 65 -13.86 0.29 5.30
N PHE A 66 -14.49 1.44 5.45
CA PHE A 66 -15.83 1.57 6.08
C PHE A 66 -16.95 0.88 5.28
N ALA A 67 -16.77 0.70 3.97
CA ALA A 67 -17.82 0.28 3.04
C ALA A 67 -18.36 -1.15 3.24
N PHE A 68 -17.56 -2.08 3.80
CA PHE A 68 -17.95 -3.48 3.94
C PHE A 68 -18.54 -3.85 5.32
N LEU A 69 -18.13 -3.17 6.39
CA LEU A 69 -18.50 -3.54 7.77
C LEU A 69 -19.58 -2.63 8.37
N GLY A 70 -19.74 -1.40 7.88
CA GLY A 70 -20.72 -0.44 8.42
C GLY A 70 -20.61 -0.31 9.95
N LEU A 71 -21.75 -0.31 10.66
CA LEU A 71 -21.78 -0.23 12.12
C LEU A 71 -21.25 -1.50 12.82
N GLN A 72 -21.15 -2.64 12.13
CA GLN A 72 -20.64 -3.89 12.74
C GLN A 72 -19.17 -3.78 13.13
N VAL A 73 -18.43 -2.81 12.56
CA VAL A 73 -17.03 -2.55 12.95
C VAL A 73 -16.90 -2.21 14.44
N PHE A 74 -17.88 -1.52 15.02
CA PHE A 74 -17.87 -1.17 16.44
C PHE A 74 -18.19 -2.39 17.32
N THR A 75 -19.10 -3.26 16.88
CA THR A 75 -19.40 -4.52 17.55
C THR A 75 -18.18 -5.44 17.54
N ALA A 76 -17.55 -5.61 16.38
CA ALA A 76 -16.32 -6.40 16.26
C ALA A 76 -15.19 -5.79 17.12
N ALA A 77 -14.98 -4.47 17.06
CA ALA A 77 -14.00 -3.81 17.91
C ALA A 77 -14.28 -4.04 19.41
N SER A 78 -15.55 -4.00 19.83
CA SER A 78 -15.96 -4.34 21.19
C SER A 78 -15.62 -5.78 21.54
N ASP A 79 -15.88 -6.74 20.65
CA ASP A 79 -15.54 -8.14 20.86
C ASP A 79 -14.03 -8.33 21.08
N LEU A 80 -13.18 -7.65 20.29
CA LEU A 80 -11.72 -7.75 20.50
C LEU A 80 -11.28 -7.16 21.85
N VAL A 81 -11.86 -6.03 22.26
CA VAL A 81 -11.60 -5.46 23.60
C VAL A 81 -12.04 -6.43 24.70
N SER A 82 -13.27 -6.93 24.63
CA SER A 82 -13.82 -7.87 25.61
C SER A 82 -12.99 -9.14 25.69
N ALA A 83 -12.53 -9.68 24.56
CA ALA A 83 -11.63 -10.83 24.55
C ALA A 83 -10.34 -10.54 25.33
N ILE A 84 -9.71 -9.38 25.11
CA ILE A 84 -8.46 -8.99 25.76
C ILE A 84 -8.65 -8.73 27.26
N GLU A 85 -9.67 -7.98 27.64
CA GLU A 85 -9.98 -7.68 29.04
C GLU A 85 -10.36 -8.93 29.84
N LEU A 86 -11.22 -9.78 29.29
CA LEU A 86 -11.60 -11.04 29.93
C LEU A 86 -10.38 -11.96 30.04
N THR A 87 -9.53 -12.06 29.02
CA THR A 87 -8.30 -12.87 29.11
C THR A 87 -7.36 -12.34 30.20
N ALA A 88 -7.19 -11.02 30.28
CA ALA A 88 -6.29 -10.38 31.24
C ALA A 88 -6.77 -10.53 32.69
N THR A 89 -8.08 -10.53 32.91
CA THR A 89 -8.71 -10.61 34.23
C THR A 89 -9.25 -12.00 34.58
N ALA A 90 -9.15 -12.98 33.67
CA ALA A 90 -9.66 -14.34 33.83
C ALA A 90 -9.16 -15.00 35.12
N ARG A 91 -10.11 -15.55 35.88
CA ARG A 91 -9.90 -16.28 37.13
C ARG A 91 -10.17 -17.78 37.00
N ASN A 92 -10.96 -18.17 36.00
CA ASN A 92 -11.36 -19.55 35.78
C ASN A 92 -11.40 -19.91 34.28
N GLN A 93 -11.65 -21.18 33.98
CA GLN A 93 -11.67 -21.69 32.59
C GLN A 93 -12.83 -21.13 31.76
N SER A 94 -13.98 -20.86 32.39
CA SER A 94 -15.15 -20.27 31.74
C SER A 94 -14.88 -18.84 31.27
N ASP A 95 -14.03 -18.08 31.96
CA ASP A 95 -13.63 -16.74 31.53
C ASP A 95 -12.80 -16.81 30.23
N LEU A 96 -11.89 -17.80 30.13
CA LEU A 96 -11.08 -18.03 28.94
C LEU A 96 -11.93 -18.54 27.76
N ASP A 97 -12.95 -19.37 28.03
CA ASP A 97 -13.90 -19.82 27.01
C ASP A 97 -14.75 -18.67 26.46
N GLN A 98 -15.17 -17.75 27.33
CA GLN A 98 -15.88 -16.53 26.91
C GLN A 98 -14.99 -15.58 26.12
N ALA A 99 -13.73 -15.39 26.54
CA ALA A 99 -12.76 -14.60 25.79
C ALA A 99 -12.50 -15.18 24.39
N ALA A 100 -12.41 -16.52 24.26
CA ALA A 100 -12.24 -17.19 22.98
C ALA A 100 -13.45 -16.99 22.05
N ARG A 101 -14.68 -16.97 22.58
CA ARG A 101 -15.89 -16.66 21.80
C ARG A 101 -15.88 -15.23 21.27
N HIS A 102 -15.51 -14.26 22.09
CA HIS A 102 -15.36 -12.87 21.65
C HIS A 102 -14.28 -12.75 20.57
N LEU A 103 -13.13 -13.40 20.75
CA LEU A 103 -12.07 -13.39 19.73
C LEU A 103 -12.53 -14.06 18.42
N ALA A 104 -13.28 -15.16 18.50
CA ALA A 104 -13.85 -15.84 17.35
C ALA A 104 -14.86 -14.96 16.59
N ASN A 105 -15.76 -14.27 17.31
CA ASN A 105 -16.70 -13.32 16.71
C ASN A 105 -15.97 -12.20 15.98
N PHE A 106 -14.93 -11.62 16.59
CA PHE A 106 -14.10 -10.60 15.97
C PHE A 106 -13.47 -11.11 14.66
N ILE A 107 -12.81 -12.26 14.69
CA ILE A 107 -12.13 -12.83 13.52
C ILE A 107 -13.13 -13.24 12.44
N ALA A 108 -14.32 -13.73 12.80
CA ALA A 108 -15.35 -14.10 11.84
C ALA A 108 -15.89 -12.87 11.08
N VAL A 109 -16.01 -11.72 11.74
CA VAL A 109 -16.47 -10.48 11.12
C VAL A 109 -15.36 -9.79 10.31
N VAL A 110 -14.14 -9.75 10.86
CA VAL A 110 -13.05 -8.92 10.32
C VAL A 110 -12.07 -9.72 9.45
N GLY A 111 -11.98 -11.03 9.64
CA GLY A 111 -11.07 -11.91 8.93
C GLY A 111 -9.65 -11.93 9.51
N VAL A 112 -8.93 -13.02 9.24
CA VAL A 112 -7.58 -13.25 9.78
C VAL A 112 -6.58 -12.22 9.28
N ALA A 113 -6.62 -11.87 7.98
CA ALA A 113 -5.70 -10.90 7.40
C ALA A 113 -5.73 -9.52 8.08
N ILE A 114 -6.92 -9.02 8.42
CA ILE A 114 -7.07 -7.73 9.09
C ILE A 114 -6.67 -7.86 10.57
N PHE A 115 -6.99 -8.98 11.23
CA PHE A 115 -6.50 -9.26 12.58
C PHE A 115 -4.96 -9.27 12.63
N THR A 116 -4.29 -9.90 11.65
CA THR A 116 -2.83 -9.88 11.54
C THR A 116 -2.31 -8.45 11.34
N ALA A 117 -2.93 -7.67 10.46
CA ALA A 117 -2.53 -6.27 10.24
C ALA A 117 -2.67 -5.42 11.52
N LEU A 118 -3.71 -5.65 12.33
CA LEU A 118 -3.88 -4.99 13.63
C LEU A 118 -2.80 -5.39 14.63
N LEU A 119 -2.51 -6.68 14.75
CA LEU A 119 -1.43 -7.19 15.60
C LEU A 119 -0.09 -6.54 15.23
N MET A 120 0.19 -6.40 13.94
CA MET A 120 1.39 -5.75 13.43
C MET A 120 1.41 -4.25 13.75
N LYS A 121 0.28 -3.56 13.61
CA LYS A 121 0.16 -2.15 13.98
C LYS A 121 0.38 -1.92 15.48
N GLY A 122 -0.12 -2.81 16.34
CA GLY A 122 0.06 -2.67 17.78
C GLY A 122 1.40 -3.20 18.30
N ALA A 123 2.05 -4.13 17.61
CA ALA A 123 3.43 -4.54 17.91
C ALA A 123 4.43 -3.37 17.81
N LYS A 124 4.13 -2.34 16.99
CA LYS A 124 4.90 -1.07 16.94
C LYS A 124 5.03 -0.37 18.29
N LYS A 125 4.04 -0.49 19.19
CA LYS A 125 4.04 0.16 20.51
C LYS A 125 4.63 -0.72 21.62
N ALA A 126 4.95 -1.98 21.35
CA ALA A 126 5.43 -2.97 22.34
C ALA A 126 6.96 -2.97 22.57
N ALA A 127 7.67 -1.91 22.15
CA ALA A 127 9.12 -1.71 22.28
C ALA A 127 10.01 -2.57 21.33
N PRO A 128 11.26 -2.12 21.03
CA PRO A 128 12.06 -2.49 19.85
C PRO A 128 12.53 -3.95 19.75
N LYS A 129 12.26 -4.77 20.77
CA LYS A 129 12.76 -6.15 20.86
C LYS A 129 11.78 -7.21 20.34
N VAL A 130 10.55 -6.82 19.98
CA VAL A 130 9.57 -7.70 19.33
C VAL A 130 9.60 -7.49 17.80
N LYS A 131 10.80 -7.55 17.20
CA LYS A 131 10.97 -7.56 15.74
C LYS A 131 11.33 -8.97 15.26
N LYS A 132 10.46 -9.95 15.51
CA LYS A 132 10.47 -11.21 14.75
C LYS A 132 9.16 -11.30 13.99
N ALA A 133 9.30 -11.33 12.67
CA ALA A 133 8.21 -11.32 11.71
C ALA A 133 7.14 -12.36 12.06
N ILE A 134 5.88 -11.93 12.12
CA ILE A 134 4.77 -12.87 12.00
C ILE A 134 4.86 -13.40 10.57
N PRO A 135 4.96 -14.72 10.35
CA PRO A 135 5.03 -15.28 9.00
C PRO A 135 3.69 -15.01 8.31
N LEU A 136 3.69 -14.11 7.32
CA LEU A 136 2.52 -13.86 6.48
C LEU A 136 2.41 -14.97 5.44
N SER A 137 1.20 -15.51 5.25
CA SER A 137 0.93 -16.43 4.15
C SER A 137 1.16 -15.72 2.81
N ARG A 138 1.52 -16.47 1.76
CA ARG A 138 1.67 -15.92 0.42
C ARG A 138 0.40 -15.19 -0.05
N GLY A 139 -0.79 -15.75 0.24
CA GLY A 139 -2.06 -15.13 -0.10
C GLY A 139 -2.26 -13.78 0.59
N SER A 140 -1.85 -13.67 1.86
CA SER A 140 -1.89 -12.42 2.63
C SER A 140 -0.93 -11.38 2.03
N ILE A 141 0.28 -11.78 1.64
CA ILE A 141 1.26 -10.87 1.00
C ILE A 141 0.72 -10.34 -0.32
N ILE A 142 0.10 -11.19 -1.16
CA ILE A 142 -0.52 -10.75 -2.41
C ILE A 142 -1.61 -9.72 -2.14
N LYS A 143 -2.52 -9.99 -1.19
CA LYS A 143 -3.59 -9.03 -0.84
C LYS A 143 -3.02 -7.69 -0.35
N LEU A 144 -2.01 -7.72 0.52
CA LEU A 144 -1.36 -6.51 1.06
C LEU A 144 -0.63 -5.71 -0.02
N SER A 145 -0.08 -6.36 -1.03
CA SER A 145 0.65 -5.68 -2.11
C SER A 145 -0.23 -4.80 -3.01
N GLY A 146 -1.55 -5.01 -3.00
CA GLY A 146 -2.46 -4.37 -3.95
C GLY A 146 -2.31 -4.89 -5.40
N MET A 147 -1.68 -6.04 -5.58
CA MET A 147 -1.50 -6.69 -6.87
C MET A 147 -2.51 -7.82 -7.10
N THR A 148 -2.83 -8.08 -8.36
CA THR A 148 -3.51 -9.33 -8.72
C THR A 148 -2.53 -10.51 -8.55
N PRO A 149 -2.99 -11.74 -8.30
CA PRO A 149 -2.10 -12.90 -8.20
C PRO A 149 -1.24 -13.11 -9.46
N GLY A 150 -1.81 -12.85 -10.64
CA GLY A 150 -1.09 -12.94 -11.92
C GLY A 150 0.03 -11.91 -12.02
N HIS A 151 -0.26 -10.65 -11.70
CA HIS A 151 0.72 -9.57 -11.76
C HIS A 151 1.82 -9.75 -10.72
N PHE A 152 1.47 -10.16 -9.50
CA PHE A 152 2.43 -10.50 -8.47
C PHE A 152 3.42 -11.58 -8.93
N GLY A 153 2.92 -12.61 -9.62
CA GLY A 153 3.75 -13.66 -10.21
C GLY A 153 4.70 -13.16 -11.30
N VAL A 154 4.37 -12.09 -12.03
CA VAL A 154 5.27 -11.47 -13.00
C VAL A 154 6.47 -10.84 -12.30
N PHE A 155 6.26 -10.07 -11.22
CA PHE A 155 7.36 -9.48 -10.46
C PHE A 155 8.32 -10.53 -9.90
N GLU A 156 7.78 -11.61 -9.31
CA GLU A 156 8.60 -12.73 -8.82
C GLU A 156 9.43 -13.37 -9.95
N ARG A 157 8.80 -13.60 -11.11
CA ARG A 157 9.47 -14.21 -12.27
C ARG A 157 10.58 -13.32 -12.81
N VAL A 158 10.32 -12.02 -12.97
CA VAL A 158 11.30 -11.07 -13.49
C VAL A 158 12.46 -10.88 -12.51
N ALA A 159 12.19 -10.80 -11.20
CA ALA A 159 13.25 -10.76 -10.17
C ALA A 159 14.20 -11.96 -10.28
N LYS A 160 13.64 -13.17 -10.43
CA LYS A 160 14.42 -14.42 -10.63
C LYS A 160 15.21 -14.42 -11.95
N GLN A 161 14.54 -14.10 -13.06
CA GLN A 161 15.13 -14.17 -14.41
C GLN A 161 16.26 -13.16 -14.62
N GLU A 162 16.09 -11.94 -14.10
CA GLU A 162 17.08 -10.87 -14.23
C GLU A 162 18.12 -10.91 -13.11
N ASN A 163 17.96 -11.79 -12.11
CA ASN A 163 18.76 -11.86 -10.89
C ASN A 163 18.83 -10.51 -10.15
N LEU A 164 17.67 -9.87 -9.97
CA LEU A 164 17.53 -8.55 -9.34
C LEU A 164 16.58 -8.61 -8.15
N ILE A 165 16.83 -7.74 -7.17
CA ILE A 165 15.85 -7.40 -6.14
C ILE A 165 14.93 -6.33 -6.76
N ILE A 166 13.62 -6.58 -6.72
CA ILE A 166 12.61 -5.63 -7.18
C ILE A 166 11.73 -5.25 -6.00
N ALA A 167 11.75 -3.98 -5.62
CA ALA A 167 10.90 -3.44 -4.55
C ALA A 167 9.78 -2.60 -5.16
N VAL A 168 8.54 -2.85 -4.74
CA VAL A 168 7.34 -2.17 -5.26
C VAL A 168 6.51 -1.67 -4.09
N ARG A 169 6.02 -0.43 -4.16
CA ARG A 169 5.09 0.09 -3.14
C ARG A 169 3.80 -0.71 -3.17
N ASN A 170 3.17 -0.87 -2.02
CA ASN A 170 1.86 -1.47 -1.96
C ASN A 170 0.85 -0.50 -2.60
N THR A 171 0.15 -0.97 -3.63
CA THR A 171 -0.93 -0.21 -4.27
C THR A 171 -2.17 -0.27 -3.37
N ASN A 172 -3.04 0.75 -3.47
CA ASN A 172 -4.34 0.74 -2.78
C ASN A 172 -5.10 -0.56 -3.10
N PRO A 173 -5.36 -1.45 -2.12
CA PRO A 173 -5.96 -2.76 -2.37
C PRO A 173 -7.36 -2.70 -2.99
N LEU A 174 -8.08 -1.58 -2.84
CA LEU A 174 -9.38 -1.37 -3.50
C LEU A 174 -9.24 -1.21 -5.02
N SER A 175 -8.04 -0.91 -5.52
CA SER A 175 -7.74 -0.92 -6.96
C SER A 175 -7.65 -2.33 -7.51
N THR A 176 -7.28 -3.33 -6.71
CA THR A 176 -6.98 -4.70 -7.18
C THR A 176 -8.13 -5.34 -7.98
N PRO A 177 -9.41 -5.29 -7.55
CA PRO A 177 -10.51 -5.84 -8.33
C PRO A 177 -10.79 -5.07 -9.62
N LEU A 178 -10.44 -3.78 -9.70
CA LEU A 178 -10.56 -2.97 -10.92
C LEU A 178 -9.41 -3.30 -11.88
N ILE A 179 -8.19 -3.42 -11.36
CA ILE A 179 -7.00 -3.86 -12.11
C ILE A 179 -7.26 -5.25 -12.71
N ALA A 180 -7.78 -6.19 -11.94
CA ALA A 180 -8.14 -7.54 -12.42
C ALA A 180 -9.18 -7.53 -13.56
N ARG A 181 -10.00 -6.47 -13.65
CA ARG A 181 -10.97 -6.27 -14.72
C ARG A 181 -10.42 -5.47 -15.91
N GLY A 182 -9.13 -5.13 -15.87
CA GLY A 182 -8.45 -4.41 -16.94
C GLY A 182 -8.71 -2.91 -16.96
N PHE A 183 -8.97 -2.27 -15.81
CA PHE A 183 -9.08 -0.82 -15.73
C PHE A 183 -7.68 -0.19 -15.83
N PRO A 184 -7.48 0.92 -16.57
CA PRO A 184 -6.15 1.47 -16.85
C PRO A 184 -5.48 2.09 -15.62
N ALA A 185 -4.15 1.95 -15.53
CA ALA A 185 -3.35 2.59 -14.49
C ALA A 185 -3.16 4.09 -14.76
N LYS A 186 -3.04 4.91 -13.72
CA LYS A 186 -2.73 6.34 -13.89
C LYS A 186 -1.32 6.55 -14.46
N PRO A 187 -1.13 7.39 -15.48
CA PRO A 187 0.22 7.73 -15.95
C PRO A 187 0.90 8.74 -15.03
N MET A 188 2.21 8.92 -15.20
CA MET A 188 3.04 9.83 -14.38
C MET A 188 2.54 11.28 -14.34
N ALA A 189 1.88 11.75 -15.41
CA ALA A 189 1.32 13.10 -15.51
C ALA A 189 0.12 13.32 -14.56
N ILE A 190 -0.57 12.26 -14.14
CA ILE A 190 -1.72 12.35 -13.24
C ILE A 190 -1.24 12.21 -11.80
N LYS A 191 -1.21 13.33 -11.07
CA LYS A 191 -0.77 13.39 -9.67
C LYS A 191 -1.89 13.16 -8.65
N ALA A 192 -3.15 13.20 -9.09
CA ALA A 192 -4.29 12.84 -8.26
C ALA A 192 -4.16 11.41 -7.71
N LYS A 193 -4.55 11.21 -6.46
CA LYS A 193 -4.42 9.92 -5.76
C LYS A 193 -5.66 9.03 -5.97
N THR A 194 -5.49 7.73 -5.76
CA THR A 194 -6.64 6.81 -5.66
C THR A 194 -7.41 7.07 -4.37
N SER A 195 -8.74 7.10 -4.45
CA SER A 195 -9.60 7.24 -3.28
C SER A 195 -9.48 6.02 -2.36
N LYS A 196 -9.41 6.31 -1.05
CA LYS A 196 -9.37 5.30 0.02
C LYS A 196 -10.67 4.52 0.18
N THR A 197 -11.76 4.92 -0.49
CA THR A 197 -13.07 4.27 -0.37
C THR A 197 -13.44 3.41 -1.58
N ASN A 198 -12.79 3.62 -2.74
CA ASN A 198 -13.16 2.90 -3.96
C ASN A 198 -11.97 2.52 -4.88
N GLY A 199 -10.73 2.93 -4.58
CA GLY A 199 -9.56 2.58 -5.39
C GLY A 199 -9.43 3.28 -6.75
N ILE A 200 -10.31 4.25 -7.05
CA ILE A 200 -10.31 5.01 -8.30
C ILE A 200 -9.59 6.33 -8.09
N VAL A 201 -8.79 6.74 -9.09
CA VAL A 201 -8.15 8.06 -9.09
C VAL A 201 -9.20 9.16 -9.12
N THR A 202 -9.19 9.98 -8.07
CA THR A 202 -10.25 10.96 -7.80
C THR A 202 -9.62 12.30 -7.43
N ILE A 203 -10.09 13.38 -8.06
CA ILE A 203 -9.84 14.76 -7.62
C ILE A 203 -10.79 15.04 -6.46
N GLU A 204 -10.27 15.12 -5.24
CA GLU A 204 -11.08 15.29 -4.03
C GLU A 204 -11.72 16.68 -3.95
N ASN A 205 -12.93 16.74 -3.37
CA ASN A 205 -13.68 17.92 -2.88
C ASN A 205 -13.33 19.30 -3.46
N GLY A 206 -14.35 19.95 -4.04
CA GLY A 206 -14.23 21.34 -4.50
C GLY A 206 -14.34 21.50 -6.01
N LEU A 207 -14.71 20.43 -6.72
CA LEU A 207 -15.20 20.51 -8.08
C LEU A 207 -16.53 21.29 -8.14
N TYR A 208 -16.62 22.16 -9.14
CA TYR A 208 -17.85 22.83 -9.52
C TYR A 208 -17.86 23.06 -11.04
N THR A 209 -19.03 23.34 -11.59
CA THR A 209 -19.20 23.69 -13.00
C THR A 209 -19.61 25.15 -13.13
N GLU A 210 -19.04 25.84 -14.12
CA GLU A 210 -19.56 27.12 -14.60
C GLU A 210 -20.09 26.95 -16.02
N THR A 211 -21.08 27.75 -16.40
CA THR A 211 -21.61 27.74 -17.77
C THR A 211 -21.50 29.14 -18.34
N TRP A 212 -20.86 29.24 -19.51
CA TRP A 212 -20.75 30.49 -20.25
C TRP A 212 -21.00 30.20 -21.73
N ASP A 213 -21.90 30.95 -22.34
CA ASP A 213 -22.32 30.78 -23.74
C ASP A 213 -22.70 29.33 -24.10
N GLY A 214 -23.42 28.65 -23.18
CA GLY A 214 -23.83 27.25 -23.34
C GLY A 214 -22.72 26.21 -23.11
N VAL A 215 -21.47 26.63 -22.90
CA VAL A 215 -20.33 25.74 -22.64
C VAL A 215 -20.16 25.52 -21.15
N VAL A 216 -20.21 24.26 -20.72
CA VAL A 216 -19.97 23.86 -19.32
C VAL A 216 -18.46 23.69 -19.08
N THR A 217 -17.88 24.46 -18.19
CA THR A 217 -16.46 24.33 -17.79
C THR A 217 -16.35 23.77 -16.39
N LEU A 218 -15.52 22.73 -16.22
CA LEU A 218 -15.20 22.18 -14.90
C LEU A 218 -14.11 23.04 -14.26
N LYS A 219 -14.28 23.33 -12.97
CA LYS A 219 -13.34 24.10 -12.17
C LYS A 219 -13.13 23.48 -10.81
N HIS A 220 -12.04 23.87 -10.16
CA HIS A 220 -11.70 23.47 -8.81
C HIS A 220 -11.45 24.68 -7.90
N LYS A 221 -11.78 24.55 -6.61
CA LYS A 221 -11.59 25.62 -5.62
C LYS A 221 -10.14 25.79 -5.20
N THR A 222 -9.41 24.70 -5.03
CA THR A 222 -8.00 24.68 -4.58
C THR A 222 -7.01 24.78 -5.74
N ALA A 223 -5.78 25.22 -5.48
CA ALA A 223 -4.69 25.24 -6.46
C ALA A 223 -4.36 23.81 -6.96
N ASP A 224 -4.07 22.89 -6.04
CA ASP A 224 -3.73 21.50 -6.38
C ASP A 224 -4.81 20.81 -7.23
N GLY A 225 -6.09 21.02 -6.89
CA GLY A 225 -7.17 20.43 -7.67
C GLY A 225 -7.34 21.09 -9.05
N LYS A 226 -6.96 22.36 -9.23
CA LYS A 226 -6.88 22.99 -10.56
C LYS A 226 -5.76 22.35 -11.37
N ASP A 227 -4.61 22.08 -10.76
CA ASP A 227 -3.48 21.44 -11.43
C ASP A 227 -3.80 19.99 -11.82
N HIS A 228 -4.47 19.24 -10.93
CA HIS A 228 -4.94 17.88 -11.24
C HIS A 228 -5.98 17.87 -12.38
N LEU A 229 -6.89 18.84 -12.38
CA LEU A 229 -7.90 18.97 -13.43
C LEU A 229 -7.27 19.34 -14.77
N ALA A 230 -6.34 20.29 -14.76
CA ALA A 230 -5.57 20.68 -15.95
C ALA A 230 -4.77 19.47 -16.49
N ALA A 231 -4.04 18.76 -15.63
CA ALA A 231 -3.30 17.57 -16.01
C ALA A 231 -4.20 16.48 -16.61
N ALA A 232 -5.38 16.24 -16.05
CA ALA A 232 -6.36 15.30 -16.60
C ALA A 232 -6.77 15.70 -18.03
N PHE A 233 -7.18 16.96 -18.21
CA PHE A 233 -7.66 17.46 -19.49
C PHE A 233 -6.57 17.57 -20.56
N ASP A 234 -5.38 18.03 -20.19
CA ASP A 234 -4.24 18.17 -21.11
C ASP A 234 -3.74 16.81 -21.59
N ASN A 235 -4.01 15.74 -20.83
CA ASN A 235 -3.74 14.36 -21.22
C ASN A 235 -4.95 13.63 -21.84
N GLY A 236 -6.03 14.36 -22.16
CA GLY A 236 -7.19 13.81 -22.87
C GLY A 236 -8.12 12.94 -22.03
N TYR A 237 -8.05 13.03 -20.71
CA TYR A 237 -8.96 12.35 -19.80
C TYR A 237 -10.25 13.15 -19.60
N ALA A 238 -11.33 12.46 -19.25
CA ALA A 238 -12.54 13.08 -18.74
C ALA A 238 -12.51 13.12 -17.21
N VAL A 239 -13.25 14.05 -16.61
CA VAL A 239 -13.46 14.14 -15.16
C VAL A 239 -14.94 14.16 -14.87
N VAL A 240 -15.37 13.38 -13.88
CA VAL A 240 -16.77 13.37 -13.42
C VAL A 240 -17.05 14.64 -12.62
N ASP A 241 -18.04 15.43 -13.04
CA ASP A 241 -18.43 16.66 -12.37
C ASP A 241 -19.17 16.41 -11.04
N GLN A 242 -19.56 17.48 -10.32
CA GLN A 242 -20.26 17.34 -9.03
C GLN A 242 -21.65 16.68 -9.13
N PHE A 243 -22.20 16.52 -10.33
CA PHE A 243 -23.50 15.90 -10.59
C PHE A 243 -23.37 14.45 -11.09
N GLY A 244 -22.15 13.90 -11.14
CA GLY A 244 -21.92 12.55 -11.64
C GLY A 244 -21.83 12.45 -13.16
N VAL A 245 -21.65 13.57 -13.87
CA VAL A 245 -21.55 13.59 -15.33
C VAL A 245 -20.07 13.65 -15.75
N PRO A 246 -19.54 12.64 -16.46
CA PRO A 246 -18.18 12.65 -16.99
C PRO A 246 -18.06 13.63 -18.15
N ARG A 247 -17.12 14.58 -18.05
CA ARG A 247 -16.91 15.62 -19.07
C ARG A 247 -15.46 15.71 -19.50
N ILE A 248 -15.23 15.99 -20.76
CA ILE A 248 -13.91 16.32 -21.31
C ILE A 248 -13.67 17.85 -21.26
N LYS A 249 -12.47 18.29 -21.66
CA LYS A 249 -11.97 19.68 -21.48
C LYS A 249 -12.92 20.77 -22.00
N ASN A 250 -13.61 20.52 -23.12
CA ASN A 250 -14.52 21.47 -23.76
C ASN A 250 -15.95 21.44 -23.17
N GLY A 251 -16.20 20.63 -22.13
CA GLY A 251 -17.51 20.52 -21.48
C GLY A 251 -18.42 19.44 -22.05
N GLU A 252 -18.06 18.83 -23.17
CA GLU A 252 -18.82 17.73 -23.78
C GLU A 252 -18.87 16.52 -22.83
N ILE A 253 -20.00 15.82 -22.87
CA ILE A 253 -20.25 14.66 -22.04
C ILE A 253 -19.56 13.45 -22.68
N LEU A 254 -18.82 12.69 -21.87
CA LEU A 254 -18.29 11.40 -22.29
C LEU A 254 -19.38 10.34 -22.10
N ASP A 255 -19.91 9.80 -23.19
CA ASP A 255 -20.89 8.72 -23.12
C ASP A 255 -20.27 7.42 -22.56
N LEU A 256 -20.69 7.05 -21.35
CA LEU A 256 -20.37 5.78 -20.71
C LEU A 256 -21.43 4.71 -21.02
N PRO A 257 -21.07 3.41 -20.97
CA PRO A 257 -22.06 2.34 -21.03
C PRO A 257 -23.08 2.45 -19.90
N SER A 258 -24.33 2.01 -20.15
CA SER A 258 -25.42 2.07 -19.17
C SER A 258 -25.11 1.33 -17.86
N ASN A 259 -24.29 0.27 -17.94
CA ASN A 259 -23.69 -0.38 -16.79
C ASN A 259 -22.16 -0.34 -16.96
N PRO A 260 -21.49 0.70 -16.44
CA PRO A 260 -20.06 0.88 -16.64
C PRO A 260 -19.21 -0.12 -15.83
N GLY A 261 -19.81 -0.83 -14.85
CA GLY A 261 -19.12 -1.80 -14.01
C GLY A 261 -18.39 -1.19 -12.80
N TRP A 262 -18.58 0.09 -12.53
CA TRP A 262 -18.18 0.75 -11.28
C TRP A 262 -19.21 1.81 -10.88
N SER A 263 -19.15 2.28 -9.63
CA SER A 263 -19.97 3.41 -9.18
C SER A 263 -19.35 4.72 -9.66
N VAL A 264 -20.01 5.40 -10.59
CA VAL A 264 -19.62 6.74 -11.04
C VAL A 264 -19.80 7.73 -9.87
N GLN A 265 -18.75 8.46 -9.53
CA GLN A 265 -18.74 9.44 -8.43
C GLN A 265 -17.99 10.71 -8.87
N PRO A 266 -18.32 11.88 -8.31
CA PRO A 266 -17.62 13.13 -8.59
C PRO A 266 -16.11 13.03 -8.44
N GLY A 267 -15.39 13.68 -9.36
CA GLY A 267 -13.94 13.79 -9.38
C GLY A 267 -13.17 12.59 -9.93
N GLN A 268 -13.83 11.48 -10.24
CA GLN A 268 -13.17 10.35 -10.89
C GLN A 268 -12.60 10.76 -12.25
N ILE A 269 -11.35 10.38 -12.51
CA ILE A 269 -10.68 10.62 -13.80
C ILE A 269 -10.88 9.39 -14.71
N ILE A 270 -11.41 9.60 -15.90
CA ILE A 270 -11.83 8.55 -16.83
C ILE A 270 -10.95 8.56 -18.09
N ASP A 271 -10.36 7.41 -18.44
CA ASP A 271 -9.74 7.19 -19.75
C ASP A 271 -10.83 7.22 -20.83
N THR A 272 -10.75 8.22 -21.72
CA THR A 272 -11.73 8.49 -22.76
C THR A 272 -11.77 7.43 -23.85
N ARG A 273 -10.68 6.67 -24.03
CA ARG A 273 -10.57 5.60 -25.04
C ARG A 273 -11.13 4.30 -24.52
N GLN A 274 -10.74 3.91 -23.30
CA GLN A 274 -11.22 2.69 -22.64
C GLN A 274 -12.60 2.87 -22.00
N LYS A 275 -13.05 4.11 -21.82
CA LYS A 275 -14.28 4.47 -21.09
C LYS A 275 -14.33 3.85 -19.69
N ARG A 276 -13.18 3.89 -19.00
CA ARG A 276 -12.96 3.31 -17.67
C ARG A 276 -12.15 4.29 -16.80
N PRO A 277 -12.41 4.37 -15.50
CA PRO A 277 -11.64 5.19 -14.59
C PRO A 277 -10.19 4.73 -14.51
N LEU A 278 -9.30 5.70 -14.30
CA LEU A 278 -7.92 5.43 -13.92
C LEU A 278 -7.88 4.84 -12.50
N VAL A 279 -7.03 3.85 -12.30
CA VAL A 279 -6.78 3.19 -11.01
C VAL A 279 -5.29 3.23 -10.65
N GLY A 280 -4.94 2.66 -9.50
CA GLY A 280 -3.55 2.60 -9.04
C GLY A 280 -2.61 1.91 -10.04
N ASP A 281 -1.42 2.47 -10.17
CA ASP A 281 -0.22 1.91 -10.79
C ASP A 281 0.60 1.07 -9.80
N TYR A 282 1.61 0.36 -10.32
CA TYR A 282 2.63 -0.32 -9.54
C TYR A 282 3.90 0.53 -9.50
N ASP A 283 4.00 1.33 -8.45
CA ASP A 283 5.14 2.22 -8.21
C ASP A 283 6.36 1.39 -7.78
N LEU A 284 7.38 1.34 -8.64
CA LEU A 284 8.67 0.79 -8.22
C LEU A 284 9.25 1.67 -7.11
N LEU A 285 9.70 1.05 -6.01
CA LEU A 285 10.63 1.69 -5.10
C LEU A 285 12.05 1.62 -5.64
N GLY A 286 12.44 0.47 -6.19
CA GLY A 286 13.79 0.25 -6.67
C GLY A 286 13.95 -1.04 -7.46
N VAL A 287 14.95 -1.02 -8.34
CA VAL A 287 15.46 -2.18 -9.08
C VAL A 287 16.95 -2.28 -8.76
N ILE A 288 17.34 -3.36 -8.10
CA ILE A 288 18.59 -3.40 -7.34
C ILE A 288 19.37 -4.67 -7.72
N ASP A 289 20.65 -4.48 -8.05
CA ASP A 289 21.59 -5.57 -8.22
C ASP A 289 22.03 -6.07 -6.83
N PRO A 290 21.73 -7.33 -6.45
CA PRO A 290 22.07 -7.85 -5.11
C PRO A 290 23.58 -7.89 -4.85
N GLU A 291 24.41 -8.00 -5.90
CA GLU A 291 25.88 -8.00 -5.78
C GLU A 291 26.43 -6.57 -5.63
N ASN A 292 25.66 -5.57 -6.06
CA ASN A 292 26.05 -4.16 -5.99
C ASN A 292 24.87 -3.27 -5.55
N PRO A 293 24.30 -3.43 -4.34
CA PRO A 293 23.03 -2.78 -3.99
C PRO A 293 23.10 -1.25 -3.92
N SER A 294 24.29 -0.70 -3.69
CA SER A 294 24.56 0.73 -3.69
C SER A 294 24.68 1.34 -5.09
N ARG A 295 24.78 0.51 -6.14
CA ARG A 295 24.86 1.01 -7.52
C ARG A 295 23.50 1.60 -7.92
N ASN A 296 23.46 2.92 -8.07
CA ASN A 296 22.30 3.65 -8.52
C ASN A 296 22.71 4.74 -9.53
N LEU A 297 23.07 4.31 -10.75
CA LEU A 297 23.57 5.20 -11.80
C LEU A 297 22.39 5.87 -12.50
N ALA A 298 22.35 7.19 -12.58
CA ALA A 298 21.29 7.93 -13.26
C ALA A 298 21.81 9.16 -14.01
N LEU A 299 21.11 9.58 -15.07
CA LEU A 299 21.35 10.87 -15.72
C LEU A 299 20.53 11.93 -14.97
N ALA A 300 21.21 12.83 -14.27
CA ALA A 300 20.58 13.88 -13.49
C ALA A 300 20.45 15.22 -14.25
N VAL A 301 21.35 15.48 -15.20
CA VAL A 301 21.43 16.76 -15.93
C VAL A 301 21.62 16.47 -17.42
N ASP A 302 20.86 17.16 -18.27
CA ASP A 302 21.07 17.20 -19.71
C ASP A 302 21.03 18.64 -20.20
N ASN A 303 21.99 19.05 -21.04
CA ASN A 303 22.11 20.42 -21.55
C ASN A 303 21.99 21.53 -20.48
N LYS A 304 22.62 21.31 -19.31
CA LYS A 304 22.57 22.20 -18.13
C LYS A 304 21.18 22.33 -17.47
N VAL A 305 20.21 21.50 -17.86
CA VAL A 305 18.89 21.43 -17.25
C VAL A 305 18.86 20.21 -16.32
N LEU A 306 18.48 20.45 -15.06
CA LEU A 306 18.20 19.37 -14.12
C LEU A 306 16.97 18.60 -14.62
N LEU A 307 17.12 17.30 -14.83
CA LEU A 307 16.02 16.45 -15.26
C LEU A 307 15.08 16.19 -14.08
N GLU A 308 13.77 16.13 -14.33
CA GLU A 308 12.80 15.71 -13.30
C GLU A 308 12.80 14.19 -13.08
N ASN A 309 13.27 13.42 -14.07
CA ASN A 309 13.23 11.97 -14.08
C ASN A 309 14.64 11.38 -14.18
N TRP A 310 15.12 10.81 -13.08
CA TRP A 310 16.45 10.18 -13.00
C TRP A 310 16.37 8.65 -13.14
N THR A 311 15.30 8.12 -13.75
CA THR A 311 15.15 6.67 -13.99
C THR A 311 16.28 6.15 -14.86
N ASN A 312 16.99 5.14 -14.36
CA ASN A 312 18.13 4.57 -15.06
C ASN A 312 17.76 3.53 -16.14
N PRO A 313 18.68 3.18 -17.06
CA PRO A 313 18.40 2.21 -18.13
C PRO A 313 17.99 0.82 -17.62
N GLN A 314 18.53 0.36 -16.48
CA GLN A 314 18.18 -0.94 -15.89
C GLN A 314 16.73 -0.94 -15.39
N THR A 315 16.32 0.09 -14.66
CA THR A 315 14.93 0.29 -14.22
C THR A 315 13.99 0.40 -15.41
N LYS A 316 14.36 1.15 -16.47
CA LYS A 316 13.55 1.23 -17.71
C LYS A 316 13.38 -0.13 -18.38
N ARG A 317 14.46 -0.91 -18.50
CA ARG A 317 14.42 -2.27 -19.06
C ARG A 317 13.50 -3.17 -18.25
N VAL A 318 13.69 -3.21 -16.93
CA VAL A 318 12.89 -4.05 -16.02
C VAL A 318 11.42 -3.65 -16.05
N ALA A 319 11.11 -2.36 -16.01
CA ALA A 319 9.73 -1.87 -16.14
C ALA A 319 9.10 -2.28 -17.48
N ALA A 320 9.85 -2.21 -18.59
CA ALA A 320 9.39 -2.66 -19.90
C ALA A 320 9.14 -4.18 -19.93
N THR A 321 10.06 -5.00 -19.38
CA THR A 321 9.90 -6.45 -19.26
C THR A 321 8.67 -6.83 -18.43
N ILE A 322 8.47 -6.16 -17.29
CA ILE A 322 7.29 -6.36 -16.43
C ILE A 322 6.03 -6.01 -17.20
N ASN A 323 5.92 -4.80 -17.73
CA ASN A 323 4.74 -4.35 -18.47
C ASN A 323 4.42 -5.21 -19.68
N GLY A 324 5.44 -5.75 -20.37
CA GLY A 324 5.26 -6.67 -21.50
C GLY A 324 4.67 -8.04 -21.13
N GLN A 325 4.60 -8.37 -19.84
CA GLN A 325 3.98 -9.61 -19.32
C GLN A 325 2.67 -9.36 -18.55
N MET A 326 2.17 -8.12 -18.52
CA MET A 326 0.93 -7.74 -17.85
C MET A 326 -0.24 -7.65 -18.84
N ASP A 327 -1.46 -7.49 -18.32
CA ASP A 327 -2.66 -7.22 -19.11
C ASP A 327 -2.58 -5.92 -19.91
N GLN A 328 -1.93 -4.91 -19.34
CA GLN A 328 -1.59 -3.62 -19.92
C GLN A 328 -0.47 -2.97 -19.07
N PRO A 329 0.16 -1.88 -19.52
CA PRO A 329 1.17 -1.19 -18.70
C PRO A 329 0.65 -0.80 -17.31
N ARG A 330 1.39 -1.19 -16.26
CA ARG A 330 1.07 -0.93 -14.84
C ARG A 330 2.20 -0.23 -14.10
N VAL A 331 3.45 -0.44 -14.51
CA VAL A 331 4.60 0.31 -14.02
C VAL A 331 4.73 1.57 -14.87
N MET A 332 4.31 2.71 -14.34
CA MET A 332 4.09 3.94 -15.12
C MET A 332 5.22 4.96 -15.00
N HIS A 333 6.18 4.73 -14.10
CA HIS A 333 7.39 5.54 -13.94
C HIS A 333 8.51 4.71 -13.29
N GLY A 334 9.70 5.30 -13.13
CA GLY A 334 10.83 4.64 -12.50
C GLY A 334 10.75 4.52 -10.99
N GLY A 335 11.82 3.98 -10.40
CA GLY A 335 11.96 3.75 -8.98
C GLY A 335 11.89 5.05 -8.18
N HIS A 336 11.20 5.05 -7.04
CA HIS A 336 11.18 6.17 -6.11
C HIS A 336 12.60 6.48 -5.59
N ASP A 337 13.46 5.47 -5.42
CA ASP A 337 14.89 5.66 -5.11
C ASP A 337 15.71 6.33 -6.23
N GLN A 338 15.06 6.68 -7.33
CA GLN A 338 15.58 7.37 -8.52
C GLN A 338 14.70 8.56 -8.94
N TYR A 339 13.75 9.00 -8.10
CA TYR A 339 12.83 10.10 -8.44
C TYR A 339 13.21 11.39 -7.68
N SER A 340 13.24 12.51 -8.42
CA SER A 340 13.52 13.89 -7.98
C SER A 340 14.11 14.08 -6.58
N GLY A 341 15.44 14.19 -6.51
CA GLY A 341 16.13 14.71 -5.34
C GLY A 341 16.91 13.67 -4.55
N ALA A 342 17.68 14.22 -3.62
CA ALA A 342 18.81 13.56 -3.01
C ALA A 342 18.47 12.60 -1.86
N ASN A 343 17.22 12.62 -1.44
CA ASN A 343 16.77 11.94 -0.25
C ASN A 343 15.83 10.81 -0.66
N LEU A 344 16.11 9.60 -0.18
CA LEU A 344 15.16 8.51 -0.15
C LEU A 344 13.95 8.96 0.67
N ASP A 345 12.89 9.45 0.01
CA ASP A 345 11.63 9.72 0.70
C ASP A 345 10.85 8.41 0.87
N LEU A 346 11.14 7.75 2.00
CA LEU A 346 10.45 6.55 2.43
C LEU A 346 9.27 6.85 3.35
N SER A 347 8.98 8.14 3.62
CA SER A 347 7.96 8.57 4.57
C SER A 347 6.53 8.33 4.09
N ASP A 348 6.34 8.24 2.76
CA ASP A 348 5.06 8.03 2.09
C ASP A 348 4.77 6.58 1.67
N ALA A 349 5.63 5.62 2.02
CA ALA A 349 5.36 4.20 1.74
C ALA A 349 4.44 3.61 2.82
N ASP A 350 3.15 3.43 2.50
CA ASP A 350 2.18 2.61 3.27
C ASP A 350 2.54 1.09 3.26
N GLY A 351 3.82 0.77 3.18
CA GLY A 351 4.38 -0.56 2.96
C GLY A 351 4.83 -0.80 1.51
N SER A 352 5.52 -1.91 1.30
CA SER A 352 6.07 -2.37 0.03
C SER A 352 6.21 -3.88 0.02
N THR A 353 6.31 -4.44 -1.17
CA THR A 353 6.62 -5.86 -1.36
C THR A 353 7.93 -5.97 -2.11
N VAL A 354 8.87 -6.74 -1.56
CA VAL A 354 10.17 -6.99 -2.18
C VAL A 354 10.20 -8.41 -2.74
N PHE A 355 10.55 -8.50 -4.01
CA PHE A 355 10.75 -9.74 -4.74
C PHE A 355 12.25 -10.00 -4.85
N MET A 356 12.75 -11.02 -4.16
CA MET A 356 14.17 -11.39 -4.16
C MET A 356 14.46 -12.34 -5.33
N PRO A 357 15.69 -12.33 -5.88
CA PRO A 357 16.08 -13.18 -7.01
C PRO A 357 16.11 -14.68 -6.67
N ASN A 358 16.27 -15.03 -5.38
CA ASN A 358 16.19 -16.40 -4.89
C ASN A 358 14.72 -16.90 -4.75
N GLY A 359 13.74 -16.04 -4.99
CA GLY A 359 12.31 -16.33 -4.85
C GLY A 359 11.70 -16.09 -3.48
N GLU A 360 12.50 -15.62 -2.52
CA GLU A 360 11.96 -15.08 -1.27
C GLU A 360 11.14 -13.82 -1.54
N ILE A 361 10.01 -13.69 -0.85
CA ILE A 361 9.20 -12.48 -0.88
C ILE A 361 9.22 -11.86 0.51
N ILE A 362 9.62 -10.60 0.59
CA ILE A 362 9.72 -9.87 1.84
C ILE A 362 8.63 -8.79 1.88
N PRO A 363 7.55 -8.98 2.67
CA PRO A 363 6.57 -7.95 2.91
C PRO A 363 7.13 -6.91 3.89
N LEU A 364 7.22 -5.66 3.44
CA LEU A 364 7.60 -4.51 4.25
C LEU A 364 6.32 -3.74 4.55
N LEU A 365 5.90 -3.68 5.80
CA LEU A 365 4.52 -3.27 6.10
C LEU A 365 4.37 -1.79 6.36
N THR A 366 5.51 -1.10 6.46
CA THR A 366 5.60 0.26 6.95
C THR A 366 6.79 0.96 6.27
N GLY A 367 6.75 2.29 6.21
CA GLY A 367 7.91 3.07 5.78
C GLY A 367 9.18 2.78 6.60
N GLU A 368 9.05 2.44 7.88
CA GLU A 368 10.19 2.02 8.72
C GLU A 368 10.79 0.68 8.29
N ASP A 369 9.96 -0.30 7.91
CA ASP A 369 10.44 -1.59 7.39
C ASP A 369 11.13 -1.41 6.04
N VAL A 370 10.59 -0.52 5.20
CA VAL A 370 11.23 -0.09 3.95
C VAL A 370 12.60 0.53 4.23
N ALA A 371 12.67 1.48 5.15
CA ALA A 371 13.93 2.11 5.54
C ALA A 371 14.93 1.09 6.13
N ALA A 372 14.47 0.18 6.98
CA ALA A 372 15.31 -0.87 7.57
C ALA A 372 15.86 -1.82 6.50
N PHE A 373 15.03 -2.22 5.53
CA PHE A 373 15.45 -3.06 4.41
C PHE A 373 16.53 -2.37 3.56
N TYR A 374 16.26 -1.14 3.11
CA TYR A 374 17.19 -0.36 2.28
C TYR A 374 18.52 -0.10 3.01
N ASN A 375 18.47 0.23 4.31
CA ASN A 375 19.67 0.35 5.13
C ASN A 375 20.42 -0.98 5.27
N GLY A 376 19.71 -2.09 5.45
CA GLY A 376 20.29 -3.43 5.60
C GLY A 376 21.06 -3.91 4.37
N ILE A 377 20.61 -3.53 3.18
CA ILE A 377 21.32 -3.80 1.91
C ILE A 377 22.32 -2.69 1.55
N ASN A 378 22.54 -1.70 2.43
CA ASN A 378 23.40 -0.54 2.17
C ASN A 378 23.02 0.25 0.90
N ARG A 379 21.72 0.36 0.64
CA ARG A 379 21.18 1.19 -0.44
C ARG A 379 20.71 2.53 0.11
N ARG A 380 21.27 3.61 -0.42
CA ARG A 380 20.93 4.98 -0.07
C ARG A 380 20.49 5.77 -1.31
N GLY A 381 19.74 6.85 -1.10
CA GLY A 381 19.43 7.81 -2.15
C GLY A 381 20.69 8.54 -2.60
N LEU A 382 20.62 9.25 -3.71
CA LEU A 382 21.75 10.01 -4.24
C LEU A 382 21.87 11.35 -3.53
N ALA A 383 22.50 11.45 -2.34
CA ALA A 383 22.50 12.73 -1.64
C ALA A 383 23.34 13.82 -2.36
N VAL A 384 22.81 15.04 -2.44
CA VAL A 384 23.55 16.21 -2.94
C VAL A 384 24.60 16.52 -1.89
N GLY A 385 25.87 16.33 -2.25
CA GLY A 385 27.01 16.50 -1.33
C GLY A 385 27.63 15.19 -0.81
N ASP A 386 27.11 14.02 -1.20
CA ASP A 386 27.79 12.76 -0.91
C ASP A 386 29.12 12.70 -1.66
N LYS A 387 30.22 12.54 -0.90
CA LYS A 387 31.50 12.12 -1.48
C LYS A 387 31.32 10.70 -1.98
N ILE A 388 31.30 10.53 -3.30
CA ILE A 388 31.35 9.21 -3.94
C ILE A 388 32.57 8.47 -3.38
N PRO A 389 32.42 7.34 -2.67
CA PRO A 389 33.54 6.59 -2.14
C PRO A 389 34.19 5.83 -3.30
N THR A 390 35.09 6.48 -4.02
CA THR A 390 35.78 5.89 -5.19
C THR A 390 36.99 5.05 -4.82
N GLY A 391 37.30 4.89 -3.53
CA GLY A 391 38.53 4.22 -3.09
C GLY A 391 39.83 4.94 -3.54
N ASP A 392 39.71 6.08 -4.23
CA ASP A 392 40.80 6.92 -4.66
C ASP A 392 40.81 8.21 -3.82
N PRO A 393 41.83 8.42 -2.96
CA PRO A 393 41.94 9.64 -2.16
C PRO A 393 42.06 10.93 -3.00
N ASN A 394 42.23 10.83 -4.33
CA ASN A 394 42.33 11.96 -5.24
C ASN A 394 41.05 12.24 -6.06
N PHE A 395 40.01 11.41 -5.95
CA PHE A 395 38.78 11.66 -6.71
C PHE A 395 37.94 12.77 -6.05
N ARG A 396 37.67 13.83 -6.81
CA ARG A 396 36.76 14.91 -6.41
C ARG A 396 35.54 14.90 -7.32
N PRO A 397 34.33 14.52 -6.85
CA PRO A 397 33.12 14.78 -7.62
C PRO A 397 32.94 16.30 -7.68
N TYR A 398 33.05 16.85 -8.89
CA TYR A 398 32.83 18.27 -9.16
C TYR A 398 31.31 18.50 -9.22
N ILE A 399 30.67 18.72 -8.07
CA ILE A 399 29.39 19.42 -8.04
C ILE A 399 29.75 20.90 -7.97
N ILE A 400 29.60 21.60 -9.09
CA ILE A 400 29.73 23.06 -9.13
C ILE A 400 28.55 23.61 -8.32
N PRO A 401 28.77 24.29 -7.19
CA PRO A 401 27.75 25.16 -6.63
C PRO A 401 27.62 26.34 -7.60
N ASP A 402 26.41 26.61 -8.08
CA ASP A 402 26.15 27.80 -8.88
C ASP A 402 26.58 29.04 -8.07
N PRO A 403 27.51 29.88 -8.56
CA PRO A 403 27.75 31.18 -8.01
C PRO A 403 26.93 32.18 -8.82
N ASN A 404 25.60 32.13 -8.72
CA ASN A 404 24.66 33.23 -9.01
C ASN A 404 23.32 33.00 -8.33
#